data_AF-A0A917CMY5-F1
#
_entry.id   AF-A0A917CMY5-F1
#
_cell.length_a   1.000
_cell.length_b   1.000
_cell.length_c   1.000
_cell.angle_alpha   90.00
_cell.angle_beta   90.00
_cell.angle_gamma   90.00
#
_symmetry.space_group_name_H-M   'P 1'
#
loop_
_entity.id
_entity.type
_entity.pdbx_description
1 polymer ?
#
loop_
_entity_poly.entity_id
_entity_poly.type
_entity_poly.pdbx_seq_one_letter_code
_entity_poly.pdbx_strand_id
1 'polypeptide(L)'
;MSETPVVFSPLRVVLMILITLSNLAVLIAFAVPGQPWSQWLRLFGIVFVMMFVFVILLEITWLHHRGKHVTDAGMVKQYRLAKIIYVLLLVSGIVLGLVALL
;
A
#
# COMPACT_ATOMS: atom_id res chain seq x y z
N MET A 1 -5.11 -2.64 31.44
CA MET A 1 -4.33 -1.76 30.54
C MET A 1 -5.24 -1.36 29.39
N SER A 2 -5.58 -0.07 29.28
CA SER A 2 -6.43 0.43 28.19
C SER A 2 -5.67 0.30 26.87
N GLU A 3 -5.96 -0.75 26.11
CA GLU A 3 -5.50 -0.83 24.72
C GLU A 3 -6.19 0.29 23.94
N THR A 4 -5.51 1.41 23.79
CA THR A 4 -5.97 2.44 22.87
C THR A 4 -6.09 1.78 21.50
N PRO A 5 -7.25 1.85 20.83
CA PRO A 5 -7.41 1.24 19.51
C PRO A 5 -6.50 1.97 18.53
N VAL A 6 -5.29 1.44 18.34
CA VAL A 6 -4.33 2.00 17.40
C VAL A 6 -4.81 1.64 15.99
N VAL A 7 -5.26 2.66 15.25
CA VAL A 7 -5.80 2.53 13.89
C VAL A 7 -4.71 2.10 12.89
N PHE A 8 -3.46 2.46 13.16
CA PHE A 8 -2.30 2.13 12.31
C PHE A 8 -1.14 1.64 13.16
N SER A 9 -0.70 0.39 12.98
CA SER A 9 0.51 -0.05 13.68
C SER A 9 1.75 0.64 13.09
N PRO A 10 2.71 1.08 13.91
CA PRO A 10 3.93 1.73 13.42
C PRO A 10 4.67 0.87 12.38
N LEU A 11 4.73 -0.44 12.61
CA LEU A 11 5.34 -1.40 11.69
C LEU A 11 4.65 -1.38 10.32
N ARG A 12 3.32 -1.31 10.27
CA ARG A 12 2.55 -1.30 9.02
C ARG A 12 2.73 -0.02 8.25
N VAL A 13 2.78 1.12 8.94
CA VAL A 13 3.05 2.41 8.32
C VAL A 13 4.44 2.42 7.69
N VAL A 14 5.44 1.93 8.41
CA VAL A 14 6.81 1.81 7.87
C VAL A 14 6.83 0.88 6.66
N LEU A 15 6.19 -0.29 6.73
CA LEU A 15 6.11 -1.23 5.61
C LEU A 15 5.42 -0.60 4.39
N MET A 16 4.29 0.09 4.60
CA MET A 16 3.57 0.82 3.56
C MET A 16 4.45 1.87 2.87
N ILE A 17 5.19 2.66 3.65
CA ILE A 17 6.08 3.69 3.12
C ILE A 17 7.18 3.04 2.28
N LEU A 18 7.85 2.02 2.82
CA LEU A 18 8.93 1.33 2.11
C LEU A 18 8.45 0.75 0.79
N ILE A 19 7.32 0.03 0.79
CA ILE A 19 6.81 -0.59 -0.43
C ILE A 19 6.36 0.48 -1.44
N THR A 20 5.74 1.57 -0.98
CA THR A 20 5.34 2.68 -1.87
C THR A 20 6.56 3.30 -2.54
N LEU A 21 7.64 3.54 -1.79
CA LEU A 21 8.89 4.07 -2.32
C LEU A 21 9.56 3.08 -3.30
N SER A 22 9.56 1.78 -2.99
CA SER A 22 10.07 0.76 -3.90
C SER A 22 9.30 0.74 -5.22
N ASN A 23 7.96 0.84 -5.19
CA ASN A 23 7.14 0.90 -6.40
C ASN A 23 7.34 2.20 -7.18
N LEU A 24 7.59 3.31 -6.50
CA LEU A 24 7.95 4.58 -7.15
C LEU A 24 9.31 4.46 -7.86
N ALA A 25 10.29 3.78 -7.26
CA ALA A 25 11.58 3.53 -7.91
C ALA A 25 11.44 2.66 -9.17
N VAL A 26 10.52 1.70 -9.16
CA VAL A 26 10.18 0.88 -10.33
C VAL A 26 9.59 1.74 -11.46
N LEU A 27 8.65 2.64 -11.15
CA LEU A 27 8.13 3.60 -12.13
C LEU A 27 9.23 4.44 -12.77
N ILE A 28 10.14 4.97 -11.95
CA ILE A 28 11.28 5.77 -12.44
C ILE A 28 12.18 4.91 -13.34
N ALA A 29 12.40 3.65 -12.98
CA ALA A 29 13.15 2.71 -13.81
C ALA A 29 12.48 2.49 -15.17
N PHE A 30 11.16 2.43 -15.25
CA PHE A 30 10.43 2.38 -16.53
C PHE A 30 10.55 3.68 -17.35
N ALA A 31 10.55 4.84 -16.70
CA ALA A 31 10.71 6.13 -17.37
C ALA A 31 12.14 6.41 -17.88
N VAL A 32 13.17 5.84 -17.24
CA VAL A 32 14.60 6.09 -17.56
C VAL A 32 15.33 4.77 -17.88
N PRO A 33 15.11 4.15 -19.06
CA PRO A 33 15.72 2.86 -19.43
C PRO A 33 17.25 2.90 -19.57
N GLY A 34 17.84 4.07 -19.81
CA GLY A 34 19.26 4.20 -20.14
C GLY A 34 20.22 3.94 -18.97
N GLN A 35 19.70 3.67 -17.77
CA GLN A 35 20.50 3.54 -16.56
C GLN A 35 20.75 2.07 -16.17
N PRO A 36 21.96 1.69 -15.72
CA PRO A 36 22.28 0.29 -15.38
C PRO A 36 21.40 -0.31 -14.27
N TRP A 37 20.99 0.51 -13.31
CA TRP A 37 20.11 0.10 -12.22
C TRP A 37 18.66 -0.12 -12.65
N SER A 38 18.26 0.47 -13.80
CA SER A 38 16.87 0.39 -14.28
C SER A 38 16.47 -1.02 -14.68
N GLN A 39 17.40 -1.78 -15.26
CA GLN A 39 17.15 -3.15 -15.70
C GLN A 39 16.87 -4.08 -14.52
N TRP A 40 17.65 -3.95 -13.44
CA TRP A 40 17.42 -4.70 -12.20
C TRP A 40 16.09 -4.32 -11.54
N LEU A 41 15.79 -3.02 -11.44
CA LEU A 41 14.53 -2.56 -10.84
C LEU A 41 13.29 -2.96 -11.63
N ARG A 42 13.36 -2.97 -12.97
CA ARG A 42 12.26 -3.47 -13.82
C ARG A 42 12.02 -4.96 -13.61
N LEU A 43 13.08 -5.75 -13.50
CA LEU A 43 12.99 -7.20 -13.29
C LEU A 43 12.30 -7.55 -11.96
N PHE A 44 12.63 -6.81 -10.89
CA PHE A 44 11.94 -6.94 -9.61
C PHE A 44 10.62 -6.16 -9.53
N GLY A 45 10.30 -5.35 -10.54
CA GLY A 45 9.16 -4.43 -10.54
C GLY A 45 7.83 -5.16 -10.34
N ILE A 46 7.62 -6.25 -11.07
CA ILE A 46 6.41 -7.08 -10.94
C ILE A 46 6.27 -7.61 -9.50
N VAL A 47 7.37 -8.07 -8.91
CA VAL A 47 7.38 -8.58 -7.52
C VAL A 47 7.01 -7.48 -6.53
N PHE A 48 7.58 -6.29 -6.68
CA PHE A 48 7.27 -5.15 -5.81
C PHE A 48 5.81 -4.68 -5.95
N VAL A 49 5.25 -4.71 -7.16
CA VAL A 49 3.85 -4.35 -7.39
C VAL A 49 2.91 -5.40 -6.79
N MET A 50 3.20 -6.69 -6.98
CA MET A 50 2.42 -7.76 -6.36
C MET A 50 2.44 -7.67 -4.83
N MET A 51 3.61 -7.39 -4.26
CA MET A 51 3.76 -7.20 -2.81
C MET A 51 2.99 -5.96 -2.32
N PHE A 52 2.97 -4.88 -3.09
CA PHE A 52 2.18 -3.67 -2.78
C PHE A 52 0.69 -3.95 -2.73
N VAL A 53 0.15 -4.58 -3.77
CA VAL A 53 -1.26 -4.98 -3.82
C VAL A 53 -1.61 -5.91 -2.66
N PHE A 54 -0.75 -6.90 -2.38
CA PHE A 54 -0.95 -7.85 -1.29
C PHE A 54 -1.00 -7.17 0.10
N VAL A 55 -0.05 -6.29 0.40
CA VAL A 55 -0.01 -5.58 1.70
C VAL A 55 -1.22 -4.66 1.86
N ILE A 56 -1.66 -4.00 0.78
CA ILE A 56 -2.87 -3.17 0.83
C ILE A 56 -4.10 -4.03 1.11
N LEU A 57 -4.24 -5.21 0.50
CA LEU A 57 -5.36 -6.12 0.78
C LEU A 57 -5.38 -6.59 2.24
N LEU A 58 -4.21 -6.93 2.81
CA LEU A 58 -4.10 -7.26 4.23
C LEU A 58 -4.56 -6.10 5.12
N GLU A 59 -4.22 -4.86 4.75
CA GLU A 59 -4.59 -3.70 5.57
C GLU A 59 -6.08 -3.37 5.45
N ILE A 60 -6.67 -3.49 4.25
CA ILE A 60 -8.12 -3.34 4.02
C ILE A 60 -8.90 -4.38 4.82
N THR A 61 -8.50 -5.65 4.77
CA THR A 61 -9.16 -6.73 5.52
C THR A 61 -9.04 -6.52 7.03
N TRP A 62 -7.88 -6.06 7.50
CA TRP A 62 -7.69 -5.72 8.91
C TRP A 62 -8.55 -4.53 9.36
N LEU A 63 -8.58 -3.43 8.58
CA LEU A 63 -9.44 -2.28 8.85
C LEU A 63 -10.92 -2.64 8.82
N HIS A 64 -11.32 -3.56 7.94
CA HIS A 64 -12.67 -4.08 7.90
C HIS A 64 -13.00 -4.87 9.18
N HIS A 65 -12.09 -5.73 9.64
CA HIS A 65 -12.27 -6.52 10.86
C HIS A 65 -12.32 -5.64 12.12
N ARG A 66 -11.34 -4.75 12.31
CA ARG A 66 -11.28 -3.86 13.49
C ARG A 66 -12.38 -2.80 13.50
N GLY A 67 -12.76 -2.28 12.34
CA GLY A 67 -13.81 -1.27 12.22
C GLY A 67 -15.20 -1.74 12.66
N LYS A 68 -15.44 -3.06 12.78
CA LYS A 68 -16.72 -3.61 13.29
C LYS A 68 -16.94 -3.36 14.78
N HIS A 69 -15.87 -3.18 15.55
CA HIS A 69 -15.93 -3.02 17.01
C HIS A 69 -15.87 -1.56 17.47
N VAL A 70 -15.83 -0.61 16.54
CA VAL A 70 -15.68 0.81 16.82
C VAL A 70 -17.04 1.50 16.69
N THR A 71 -17.59 1.91 17.84
CA THR A 71 -18.89 2.61 17.94
C THR A 71 -18.74 4.13 18.12
N ASP A 72 -17.53 4.63 18.38
CA ASP A 72 -17.26 6.05 18.60
C ASP A 72 -17.26 6.85 17.27
N ALA A 73 -18.08 7.90 17.18
CA ALA A 73 -18.31 8.67 15.96
C ALA A 73 -17.03 9.32 15.39
N GLY A 74 -16.10 9.74 16.26
CA GLY A 74 -14.82 10.32 15.84
C GLY A 74 -13.91 9.29 15.16
N MET A 75 -13.86 8.07 15.72
CA MET A 75 -13.05 6.97 15.18
C MET A 75 -13.66 6.40 13.90
N VAL A 76 -14.99 6.30 13.80
CA VAL A 76 -15.67 5.82 12.57
C VAL A 76 -15.31 6.67 11.35
N LYS A 77 -15.20 8.00 11.51
CA LYS A 77 -14.79 8.91 10.41
C LYS A 77 -13.35 8.63 9.96
N GLN A 78 -12.44 8.41 10.90
CA GLN A 78 -11.04 8.08 10.59
C GLN A 78 -10.92 6.72 9.90
N TYR A 79 -11.64 5.70 10.37
CA TYR A 79 -11.68 4.38 9.71
C TYR A 79 -12.26 4.45 8.29
N ARG A 80 -13.28 5.30 8.07
CA ARG A 80 -13.84 5.51 6.72
C ARG A 80 -12.83 6.17 5.79
N LEU A 81 -12.13 7.22 6.25
CA LEU A 81 -11.07 7.87 5.46
C LEU A 81 -9.93 6.91 5.16
N ALA A 82 -9.47 6.13 6.15
CA ALA A 82 -8.44 5.13 5.96
C ALA A 82 -8.84 4.10 4.90
N LYS A 83 -10.07 3.57 4.95
CA LYS A 83 -10.58 2.66 3.91
C LYS A 83 -10.52 3.29 2.51
N ILE A 84 -10.92 4.56 2.37
CA ILE A 84 -10.87 5.26 1.08
C ILE A 84 -9.43 5.37 0.58
N ILE A 85 -8.49 5.76 1.46
CA ILE A 85 -7.07 5.87 1.11
C ILE A 85 -6.52 4.52 0.63
N TYR A 86 -6.80 3.43 1.36
CA TYR A 86 -6.34 2.11 0.97
C TYR A 86 -6.97 1.60 -0.33
N VAL A 87 -8.25 1.90 -0.57
CA VAL A 87 -8.89 1.56 -1.84
C VAL A 87 -8.26 2.33 -3.00
N LEU A 88 -7.94 3.61 -2.82
CA LEU A 88 -7.24 4.40 -3.83
C LEU A 88 -5.84 3.84 -4.11
N LEU A 89 -5.09 3.47 -3.06
CA LEU A 89 -3.79 2.82 -3.20
C LEU A 89 -3.88 1.44 -3.87
N LEU A 90 -4.97 0.70 -3.63
CA LEU A 90 -5.19 -0.59 -4.29
C LEU A 90 -5.39 -0.40 -5.80
N VAL A 91 -6.24 0.56 -6.19
CA VAL A 91 -6.47 0.89 -7.59
C VAL A 91 -5.17 1.35 -8.26
N SER A 92 -4.39 2.21 -7.60
CA SER A 92 -3.09 2.63 -8.15
C SER A 92 -2.12 1.45 -8.28
N GLY A 93 -2.07 0.54 -7.30
CA GLY A 93 -1.26 -0.68 -7.37
C GLY A 93 -1.63 -1.58 -8.54
N ILE A 94 -2.92 -1.73 -8.84
CA ILE A 94 -3.40 -2.50 -10.00
C ILE A 94 -2.99 -1.82 -11.31
N VAL A 95 -3.16 -0.50 -11.41
CA VAL A 95 -2.74 0.28 -12.59
C VAL A 95 -1.24 0.14 -12.81
N LEU A 96 -0.43 0.24 -11.75
CA LEU A 96 1.01 0.02 -11.82
C LEU A 96 1.36 -1.40 -12.27
N GLY A 97 0.60 -2.39 -11.83
CA GLY A 97 0.79 -3.78 -12.24
C GLY A 97 0.51 -3.98 -13.71
N LEU A 98 -0.57 -3.38 -14.22
CA LEU A 98 -0.89 -3.40 -15.63
C LEU A 98 0.19 -2.70 -16.46
N VAL A 99 0.69 -1.54 -16.01
CA VAL A 99 1.78 -0.83 -16.70
C VAL A 99 3.09 -1.63 -16.67
N ALA A 100 3.38 -2.33 -15.58
CA ALA A 100 4.60 -3.14 -15.49
C ALA A 100 4.54 -4.45 -16.29
N LEU A 101 3.33 -4.92 -16.66
CA LEU A 101 3.11 -6.13 -17.46
C LEU A 101 3.04 -5.86 -18.97
N LEU A 102 2.81 -4.61 -19.38
CA LEU A 102 2.78 -4.16 -20.78
C LEU A 102 4.18 -3.73 -21.26
#